data_AF-A0A0H5D464-F1
#
_entry.id   AF-A0A0H5D464-F1
#
_cell.length_a   1.000
_cell.length_b   1.000
_cell.length_c   1.000
_cell.angle_alpha   90.00
_cell.angle_beta   90.00
_cell.angle_gamma   90.00
#
_symmetry.space_group_name_H-M   'P 1'
#
loop_
_entity.id
_entity.type
_entity.pdbx_description
1 polymer ?
#
loop_
_entity_poly.entity_id
_entity_poly.type
_entity_poly.pdbx_seq_one_letter_code
_entity_poly.pdbx_strand_id
1 'polypeptide(L)'
;MAVLSKLSCIAVAGSLTLGAGSAWASDYWEYQDWSVAVEERITEEHDWRDCSAWTGGDGEPIIRLEVTRDDIGPPETYPQLHYREIAPRQYPTHVVHGQAVGFIIDRQAVFYAIADGDINDEGLAEVTALARWNDALNLIRWMQAGTTLDVHIVRPYDGGETALRASLAGFTAAYGKMMDECGFPLELRELEIDYN
;
A
#
# COMPACT_ATOMS: atom_id res chain seq x y z
N MET A 1 10.65 68.79 36.01
CA MET A 1 9.39 68.15 36.42
C MET A 1 9.13 66.99 35.47
N ALA A 2 9.23 65.77 35.99
CA ALA A 2 9.08 64.53 35.24
C ALA A 2 7.61 64.12 35.14
N VAL A 3 7.17 63.61 33.99
CA VAL A 3 6.15 62.55 33.90
C VAL A 3 6.50 61.68 32.67
N LEU A 4 7.02 60.48 32.93
CA LEU A 4 7.01 59.36 31.98
C LEU A 4 5.60 58.74 32.00
N SER A 5 5.02 58.50 30.83
CA SER A 5 3.88 57.58 30.70
C SER A 5 4.24 56.50 29.68
N LYS A 6 4.34 55.26 30.17
CA LYS A 6 4.53 54.04 29.39
C LYS A 6 3.19 53.62 28.80
N LEU A 7 3.13 53.31 27.51
CA LEU A 7 2.11 52.41 26.98
C LEU A 7 2.77 51.20 26.32
N SER A 8 2.45 50.05 26.89
CA SER A 8 2.77 48.70 26.46
C SER A 8 2.33 48.44 25.02
N CYS A 9 3.28 48.02 24.19
CA CYS A 9 3.02 47.20 23.02
C CYS A 9 3.29 45.75 23.42
N ILE A 10 2.23 44.95 23.58
CA ILE A 10 2.34 43.49 23.60
C ILE A 10 1.32 42.99 22.59
N ALA A 11 1.77 42.79 21.35
CA ALA A 11 1.08 41.98 20.36
C ALA A 11 1.70 40.58 20.43
N VAL A 12 1.02 39.64 21.10
CA VAL A 12 1.37 38.21 21.02
C VAL A 12 0.73 37.68 19.75
N ALA A 13 1.50 37.67 18.65
CA ALA A 13 1.18 36.88 17.48
C ALA A 13 1.69 35.44 17.73
N GLY A 14 0.83 34.60 18.29
CA GLY A 14 1.09 33.17 18.39
C GLY A 14 0.88 32.51 17.03
N SER A 15 1.94 32.43 16.23
CA SER A 15 1.96 31.61 15.02
C SER A 15 2.04 30.13 15.43
N LEU A 16 0.89 29.45 15.43
CA LEU A 16 0.83 27.98 15.41
C LEU A 16 1.31 27.51 14.04
N THR A 17 2.60 27.22 13.93
CA THR A 17 3.13 26.41 12.83
C THR A 17 2.77 24.96 13.14
N LEU A 18 1.64 24.50 12.60
CA LEU A 18 1.39 23.07 12.43
C LEU A 18 2.50 22.56 11.50
N GLY A 19 3.49 21.88 12.07
CA GLY A 19 4.48 21.13 11.30
C GLY A 19 3.74 20.00 10.59
N ALA A 20 3.37 20.23 9.33
CA ALA A 20 3.07 19.14 8.43
C ALA A 20 4.39 18.40 8.22
N GLY A 21 4.60 17.32 8.99
CA GLY A 21 5.69 16.39 8.72
C GLY A 21 5.50 15.88 7.31
N SER A 22 6.39 16.28 6.41
CA SER A 22 6.48 15.66 5.09
C SER A 22 6.86 14.20 5.30
N ALA A 23 5.96 13.28 4.92
CA ALA A 23 6.25 11.86 4.88
C ALA A 23 7.25 11.62 3.74
N TRP A 24 8.54 11.63 4.08
CA TRP A 24 9.58 11.11 3.20
C TRP A 24 9.83 9.67 3.61
N ALA A 25 10.02 8.79 2.63
CA ALA A 25 10.58 7.48 2.90
C ALA A 25 11.90 7.67 3.65
N SER A 26 11.97 7.12 4.86
CA SER A 26 13.17 7.12 5.71
C SER A 26 14.27 6.27 5.07
N ASP A 27 13.88 5.15 4.46
CA ASP A 27 14.75 4.25 3.73
C ASP A 27 14.07 3.73 2.44
N TYR A 28 14.87 3.41 1.43
CA TYR A 28 14.41 2.95 0.11
C TYR A 28 15.36 1.92 -0.52
N TRP A 29 14.78 0.89 -1.16
CA TRP A 29 15.50 -0.16 -1.89
C TRP A 29 14.80 -0.54 -3.18
N GLU A 30 15.57 -1.01 -4.15
CA GLU A 30 15.06 -1.58 -5.41
C GLU A 30 15.56 -3.01 -5.60
N TYR A 31 14.66 -3.88 -6.02
CA TYR A 31 14.91 -5.26 -6.38
C TYR A 31 14.28 -5.52 -7.75
N GLN A 32 15.05 -5.29 -8.81
CA GLN A 32 14.57 -5.42 -10.19
C GLN A 32 13.32 -4.56 -10.41
N ASP A 33 12.16 -5.18 -10.65
CA ASP A 33 10.92 -4.47 -10.96
C ASP A 33 10.12 -4.08 -9.70
N TRP A 34 10.66 -4.35 -8.50
CA TRP A 34 10.03 -4.07 -7.22
C TRP A 34 10.80 -3.04 -6.41
N SER A 35 10.07 -2.14 -5.77
CA SER A 35 10.58 -1.15 -4.83
C SER A 35 10.15 -1.50 -3.41
N VAL A 36 10.95 -1.06 -2.43
CA VAL A 36 10.63 -1.13 -1.01
C VAL A 36 10.92 0.22 -0.38
N ALA A 37 10.01 0.71 0.45
CA ALA A 37 10.23 1.91 1.27
C ALA A 37 9.73 1.70 2.69
N VAL A 38 10.36 2.44 3.59
CA VAL A 38 9.94 2.56 4.98
C VAL A 38 9.55 4.01 5.24
N GLU A 39 8.33 4.22 5.71
CA GLU A 39 7.87 5.52 6.19
C GLU A 39 7.82 5.50 7.71
N GLU A 40 8.49 6.47 8.34
CA GLU A 40 8.42 6.67 9.79
C GLU A 40 7.58 7.89 10.11
N ARG A 41 6.66 7.73 11.05
CA ARG A 41 5.82 8.80 11.56
C ARG A 41 5.94 8.80 13.07
N ILE A 42 6.79 9.70 13.57
CA ILE A 42 7.04 9.89 15.01
C ILE A 42 6.13 11.01 15.49
N THR A 43 5.29 10.73 16.48
CA THR A 43 4.46 11.71 17.19
C THR A 43 4.86 11.76 18.67
N GLU A 44 4.33 12.69 19.46
CA GLU A 44 4.60 12.73 20.90
C GLU A 44 4.05 11.48 21.64
N GLU A 45 3.06 10.81 21.06
CA GLU A 45 2.29 9.73 21.69
C GLU A 45 2.61 8.35 21.11
N HIS A 46 2.91 8.28 19.81
CA HIS A 46 3.09 7.04 19.06
C HIS A 46 4.15 7.18 17.96
N ASP A 47 4.91 6.10 17.77
CA ASP A 47 5.84 5.93 16.65
C ASP A 47 5.25 4.88 15.71
N TRP A 48 5.03 5.24 14.45
CA TRP A 48 4.63 4.31 13.40
C TRP A 48 5.78 4.08 12.43
N ARG A 49 5.94 2.83 12.00
CA ARG A 49 6.84 2.46 10.91
C ARG A 49 6.07 1.59 9.93
N ASP A 50 5.81 2.14 8.77
CA ASP A 50 5.10 1.48 7.69
C ASP A 50 6.13 1.00 6.66
N CYS A 51 6.16 -0.31 6.42
CA CYS A 51 7.04 -0.93 5.44
C CYS A 51 6.20 -1.39 4.26
N SER A 52 6.54 -0.94 3.06
CA SER A 52 5.81 -1.31 1.86
C SER A 52 6.72 -1.84 0.77
N ALA A 53 6.21 -2.80 0.01
CA ALA A 53 6.81 -3.29 -1.23
C ALA A 53 5.81 -3.11 -2.37
N TRP A 54 6.24 -2.57 -3.51
CA TRP A 54 5.36 -2.33 -4.64
C TRP A 54 6.06 -2.45 -6.00
N THR A 55 5.25 -2.56 -7.04
CA THR A 55 5.61 -2.47 -8.45
C THR A 55 4.54 -1.70 -9.22
N GLY A 56 4.84 -1.29 -10.45
CA GLY A 56 4.02 -0.36 -11.23
C GLY A 56 4.32 1.10 -10.88
N GLY A 57 3.38 2.01 -11.20
CA GLY A 57 3.56 3.45 -11.03
C GLY A 57 3.88 4.16 -12.34
N ASP A 58 4.43 5.37 -12.26
CA ASP A 58 4.74 6.22 -13.44
C ASP A 58 3.55 6.49 -14.38
N GLY A 59 2.35 6.61 -13.80
CA GLY A 59 1.09 6.82 -14.53
C GLY A 59 0.33 5.52 -14.81
N GLU A 60 0.92 4.37 -14.55
CA GLU A 60 0.24 3.07 -14.49
C GLU A 60 -0.26 2.76 -13.08
N PRO A 61 -1.25 1.85 -12.93
CA PRO A 61 -1.64 1.33 -11.63
C PRO A 61 -0.46 0.72 -10.86
N ILE A 62 -0.58 0.68 -9.54
CA ILE A 62 0.39 0.04 -8.64
C ILE A 62 -0.18 -1.25 -8.03
N ILE A 63 0.72 -2.18 -7.74
CA ILE A 63 0.48 -3.30 -6.84
C ILE A 63 1.36 -3.13 -5.63
N ARG A 64 0.78 -3.15 -4.44
CA ARG A 64 1.47 -2.88 -3.17
C ARG A 64 1.11 -3.92 -2.12
N LEU A 65 2.08 -4.23 -1.29
CA LEU A 65 1.92 -4.88 0.01
C LEU A 65 2.43 -3.90 1.06
N GLU A 66 1.79 -3.89 2.22
CA GLU A 66 2.16 -3.02 3.33
C GLU A 66 1.97 -3.76 4.65
N VAL A 67 2.90 -3.53 5.57
CA VAL A 67 2.82 -3.95 6.97
C VAL A 67 3.27 -2.79 7.84
N THR A 68 2.67 -2.67 9.01
CA THR A 68 3.05 -1.67 10.02
C THR A 68 3.71 -2.36 11.19
N ARG A 69 4.80 -1.80 11.71
CA ARG A 69 5.44 -2.30 12.93
C ARG A 69 4.43 -2.26 14.08
N ASP A 70 4.50 -3.27 14.95
CA ASP A 70 3.66 -3.45 16.14
C ASP A 70 2.17 -3.77 15.86
N ASP A 71 1.76 -3.84 14.60
CA ASP A 71 0.48 -4.44 14.22
C ASP A 71 0.53 -5.98 14.24
N ILE A 72 -0.66 -6.60 14.28
CA ILE A 72 -0.78 -8.04 14.08
C ILE A 72 -0.28 -8.34 12.66
N GLY A 73 0.70 -9.22 12.54
CA GLY A 73 1.27 -9.66 11.27
C GLY A 73 1.41 -11.18 11.21
N PRO A 74 2.28 -11.72 10.34
CA PRO A 74 2.44 -13.15 10.21
C PRO A 74 2.99 -13.82 11.49
N PRO A 75 2.54 -15.06 11.78
CA PRO A 75 1.66 -15.90 10.97
C PRO A 75 0.15 -15.64 11.12
N GLU A 76 -0.28 -14.75 12.01
CA GLU A 76 -1.70 -14.47 12.30
C GLU A 76 -2.42 -13.80 11.13
N THR A 77 -1.78 -12.83 10.49
CA THR A 77 -2.32 -12.18 9.30
C THR A 77 -1.21 -11.85 8.32
N TYR A 78 -1.44 -12.11 7.04
CA TYR A 78 -0.49 -11.78 5.98
C TYR A 78 -0.92 -10.49 5.26
N PRO A 79 0.02 -9.68 4.78
CA PRO A 79 -0.32 -8.45 4.08
C PRO A 79 -1.14 -8.77 2.83
N GLN A 80 -2.26 -8.05 2.67
CA GLN A 80 -3.13 -8.20 1.51
C GLN A 80 -2.52 -7.51 0.30
N LEU A 81 -2.58 -8.16 -0.86
CA LEU A 81 -2.19 -7.54 -2.12
C LEU A 81 -3.18 -6.42 -2.46
N HIS A 82 -2.67 -5.22 -2.62
CA HIS A 82 -3.44 -4.02 -2.89
C HIS A 82 -3.15 -3.52 -4.32
N TYR A 83 -4.17 -3.55 -5.18
CA TYR A 83 -4.18 -2.82 -6.44
C TYR A 83 -4.70 -1.41 -6.21
N ARG A 84 -4.01 -0.40 -6.75
CA ARG A 84 -4.45 0.98 -6.73
C ARG A 84 -4.21 1.65 -8.07
N GLU A 85 -5.21 2.35 -8.55
CA GLU A 85 -5.15 3.12 -9.79
C GLU A 85 -5.71 4.51 -9.52
N ILE A 86 -5.02 5.54 -10.02
CA ILE A 86 -5.44 6.93 -9.95
C ILE A 86 -5.50 7.45 -11.37
N ALA A 87 -6.66 7.94 -11.79
CA ALA A 87 -6.84 8.50 -13.11
C ALA A 87 -6.41 9.97 -13.16
N PRO A 88 -5.81 10.44 -14.27
CA PRO A 88 -5.56 11.85 -14.48
C PRO A 88 -6.85 12.68 -14.38
N ARG A 89 -6.71 13.98 -14.08
CA ARG A 89 -7.87 14.89 -13.97
C ARG A 89 -8.80 14.75 -15.18
N GLN A 90 -10.10 14.65 -14.90
CA GLN A 90 -11.19 14.54 -15.87
C GLN A 90 -11.30 13.18 -16.60
N TYR A 91 -10.45 12.21 -16.27
CA TYR A 91 -10.58 10.83 -16.76
C TYR A 91 -11.13 9.93 -15.64
N PRO A 92 -11.97 8.92 -15.98
CA PRO A 92 -12.31 7.86 -15.05
C PRO A 92 -11.14 6.88 -14.91
N THR A 93 -11.13 6.12 -13.81
CA THR A 93 -10.31 4.91 -13.70
C THR A 93 -10.81 3.85 -14.68
N HIS A 94 -9.90 2.98 -15.12
CA HIS A 94 -10.16 1.85 -15.99
C HIS A 94 -10.96 0.77 -15.25
N VAL A 95 -10.52 0.42 -14.04
CA VAL A 95 -11.32 -0.37 -13.10
C VAL A 95 -12.30 0.56 -12.38
N VAL A 96 -13.59 0.21 -12.34
CA VAL A 96 -14.61 1.06 -11.68
C VAL A 96 -15.17 0.40 -10.42
N HIS A 97 -15.71 1.22 -9.52
CA HIS A 97 -16.32 0.79 -8.27
C HIS A 97 -17.31 -0.37 -8.48
N GLY A 98 -17.20 -1.39 -7.63
CA GLY A 98 -18.04 -2.59 -7.63
C GLY A 98 -17.64 -3.66 -8.64
N GLN A 99 -16.66 -3.42 -9.52
CA GLN A 99 -16.16 -4.46 -10.42
C GLN A 99 -15.33 -5.51 -9.67
N ALA A 100 -15.54 -6.77 -10.03
CA ALA A 100 -14.64 -7.83 -9.59
C ALA A 100 -13.35 -7.77 -10.43
N VAL A 101 -12.21 -7.91 -9.75
CA VAL A 101 -10.90 -8.07 -10.39
C VAL A 101 -10.29 -9.41 -10.01
N GLY A 102 -9.52 -9.99 -10.92
CA GLY A 102 -8.75 -11.20 -10.73
C GLY A 102 -7.25 -10.90 -10.76
N PHE A 103 -6.55 -11.25 -9.70
CA PHE A 103 -5.09 -11.33 -9.65
C PHE A 103 -4.66 -12.69 -10.16
N ILE A 104 -4.04 -12.73 -11.34
CA ILE A 104 -3.71 -13.95 -12.05
C ILE A 104 -2.19 -14.11 -12.08
N ILE A 105 -1.67 -15.16 -11.44
CA ILE A 105 -0.23 -15.48 -11.47
C ILE A 105 0.01 -16.53 -12.54
N ASP A 106 0.84 -16.19 -13.53
CA ASP A 106 1.27 -17.06 -14.66
C ASP A 106 0.14 -17.79 -15.42
N ARG A 107 -1.09 -17.28 -15.34
CA ARG A 107 -2.33 -17.94 -15.82
C ARG A 107 -2.59 -19.32 -15.18
N GLN A 108 -2.05 -19.55 -13.98
CA GLN A 108 -2.17 -20.82 -13.24
C GLN A 108 -2.98 -20.67 -11.95
N ALA A 109 -2.83 -19.53 -11.27
CA ALA A 109 -3.58 -19.22 -10.05
C ALA A 109 -4.37 -17.92 -10.24
N VAL A 110 -5.55 -17.85 -9.61
CA VAL A 110 -6.40 -16.65 -9.61
C VAL A 110 -6.91 -16.37 -8.20
N PHE A 111 -6.81 -15.11 -7.81
CA PHE A 111 -7.35 -14.57 -6.56
C PHE A 111 -8.25 -13.39 -6.87
N TYR A 112 -9.33 -13.21 -6.11
CA TYR A 112 -10.35 -12.22 -6.44
C TYR A 112 -10.41 -11.09 -5.44
N ALA A 113 -10.74 -9.90 -5.94
CA ALA A 113 -11.11 -8.74 -5.14
C ALA A 113 -12.31 -8.03 -5.76
N ILE A 114 -12.93 -7.15 -4.98
CA ILE A 114 -13.93 -6.21 -5.47
C ILE A 114 -13.32 -4.82 -5.39
N ALA A 115 -13.39 -4.09 -6.48
CA ALA A 115 -12.87 -2.75 -6.60
C ALA A 115 -13.76 -1.76 -5.84
N ASP A 116 -13.13 -0.87 -5.07
CA ASP A 116 -13.77 0.25 -4.41
C ASP A 116 -13.22 1.55 -4.99
N GLY A 117 -14.09 2.30 -5.67
CA GLY A 117 -13.75 3.58 -6.29
C GLY A 117 -14.20 4.77 -5.44
N ASP A 118 -13.33 5.78 -5.39
CA ASP A 118 -13.54 7.04 -4.64
C ASP A 118 -12.89 8.23 -5.37
N ILE A 119 -13.01 9.43 -4.79
CA ILE A 119 -12.24 10.62 -5.16
C ILE A 119 -11.22 10.89 -4.05
N ASN A 120 -9.93 10.87 -4.39
CA ASN A 120 -8.88 11.11 -3.41
C ASN A 120 -8.72 12.59 -3.03
N ASP A 121 -7.84 12.88 -2.07
CA ASP A 121 -7.60 14.23 -1.52
C ASP A 121 -7.18 15.28 -2.57
N GLU A 122 -6.66 14.84 -3.72
CA GLU A 122 -6.26 15.71 -4.84
C GLU A 122 -7.41 16.03 -5.81
N GLY A 123 -8.59 15.46 -5.55
CA GLY A 123 -9.77 15.53 -6.41
C GLY A 123 -9.65 14.64 -7.66
N LEU A 124 -8.85 13.57 -7.60
CA LEU A 124 -8.67 12.61 -8.69
C LEU A 124 -9.52 11.38 -8.47
N ALA A 125 -10.02 10.78 -9.55
CA ALA A 125 -10.70 9.49 -9.46
C ALA A 125 -9.67 8.42 -9.11
N GLU A 126 -9.99 7.65 -8.08
CA GLU A 126 -9.14 6.59 -7.55
C GLU A 126 -9.96 5.31 -7.42
N VAL A 127 -9.30 4.18 -7.62
CA VAL A 127 -9.89 2.87 -7.35
C VAL A 127 -8.86 2.00 -6.66
N THR A 128 -9.32 1.24 -5.68
CA THR A 128 -8.53 0.28 -4.93
C THR A 128 -9.17 -1.09 -5.03
N ALA A 129 -8.37 -2.15 -4.98
CA ALA A 129 -8.88 -3.51 -4.82
C ALA A 129 -7.92 -4.33 -3.96
N LEU A 130 -8.43 -4.86 -2.85
CA LEU A 130 -7.64 -5.67 -1.92
C LEU A 130 -7.98 -7.15 -2.11
N ALA A 131 -6.97 -7.96 -2.38
CA ALA A 131 -7.11 -9.41 -2.36
C ALA A 131 -7.64 -9.86 -0.99
N ARG A 132 -8.52 -10.86 -0.96
CA ARG A 132 -9.14 -11.28 0.31
C ARG A 132 -8.10 -11.72 1.33
N TRP A 133 -8.30 -11.33 2.59
CA TRP A 133 -7.36 -11.60 3.69
C TRP A 133 -7.07 -13.11 3.87
N ASN A 134 -8.07 -13.97 3.69
CA ASN A 134 -7.93 -15.42 3.80
C ASN A 134 -7.10 -16.04 2.65
N ASP A 135 -6.92 -15.31 1.55
CA ASP A 135 -6.15 -15.74 0.39
C ASP A 135 -4.71 -15.21 0.42
N ALA A 136 -4.39 -14.24 1.29
CA ALA A 136 -3.13 -13.50 1.29
C ALA A 136 -1.89 -14.40 1.35
N LEU A 137 -1.86 -15.38 2.28
CA LEU A 137 -0.75 -16.34 2.40
C LEU A 137 -0.52 -17.11 1.09
N ASN A 138 -1.57 -17.69 0.52
CA ASN A 138 -1.45 -18.48 -0.69
C ASN A 138 -1.09 -17.61 -1.89
N LEU A 139 -1.65 -16.41 -1.97
CA LEU A 139 -1.31 -15.43 -3.00
C LEU A 139 0.18 -15.08 -2.95
N ILE A 140 0.73 -14.76 -1.77
CA ILE A 140 2.16 -14.48 -1.60
C ILE A 140 3.01 -15.68 -2.04
N ARG A 141 2.64 -16.91 -1.65
CA ARG A 141 3.34 -18.13 -2.09
C ARG A 141 3.36 -18.27 -3.61
N TRP A 142 2.23 -18.01 -4.28
CA TRP A 142 2.16 -18.03 -5.74
C TRP A 142 3.01 -16.94 -6.37
N MET A 143 3.00 -15.72 -5.81
CA MET A 143 3.85 -14.63 -6.30
C MET A 143 5.34 -14.91 -6.11
N GLN A 144 5.76 -15.56 -5.01
CA GLN A 144 7.16 -15.95 -4.79
C GLN A 144 7.67 -16.99 -5.79
N ALA A 145 6.77 -17.85 -6.29
CA ALA A 145 7.09 -18.90 -7.25
C ALA A 145 6.85 -18.49 -8.71
N GLY A 146 6.08 -17.44 -8.94
CA GLY A 146 5.64 -17.01 -10.26
C GLY A 146 6.57 -16.03 -10.96
N THR A 147 6.25 -15.72 -12.22
CA THR A 147 7.01 -14.77 -13.05
C THR A 147 6.24 -13.52 -13.40
N THR A 148 4.92 -13.62 -13.52
CA THR A 148 4.02 -12.54 -13.94
C THR A 148 2.77 -12.51 -13.08
N LEU A 149 2.30 -11.30 -12.79
CA LEU A 149 1.01 -11.03 -12.17
C LEU A 149 0.19 -10.14 -13.11
N ASP A 150 -0.96 -10.64 -13.55
CA ASP A 150 -1.93 -9.88 -14.32
C ASP A 150 -3.13 -9.51 -13.45
N VAL A 151 -3.57 -8.26 -13.50
CA VAL A 151 -4.84 -7.81 -12.92
C VAL A 151 -5.86 -7.73 -14.04
N HIS A 152 -6.90 -8.54 -13.96
CA HIS A 152 -7.96 -8.59 -14.97
C HIS A 152 -9.29 -8.11 -14.40
N ILE A 153 -9.99 -7.25 -15.13
CA ILE A 153 -11.40 -6.96 -14.87
C ILE A 153 -12.20 -8.21 -15.22
N VAL A 154 -12.89 -8.77 -14.23
CA VAL A 154 -13.70 -9.98 -14.42
C VAL A 154 -14.97 -9.61 -15.17
N ARG A 155 -15.14 -10.17 -16.36
CA ARG A 155 -16.37 -10.05 -17.15
C ARG A 155 -17.00 -11.44 -17.29
N PRO A 156 -18.29 -11.62 -16.93
CA PRO A 156 -18.92 -12.95 -16.91
C PRO A 156 -18.99 -13.67 -18.27
N TYR A 157 -18.87 -12.92 -19.38
CA TYR A 157 -19.19 -13.42 -20.73
C TYR A 157 -18.01 -13.32 -21.71
N ASP A 158 -16.83 -12.89 -21.27
CA ASP A 158 -15.62 -12.87 -22.10
C ASP A 158 -14.35 -13.06 -21.25
N GLY A 159 -13.17 -12.99 -21.87
CA GLY A 159 -11.88 -13.21 -21.19
C GLY A 159 -11.46 -12.11 -20.19
N GLY A 160 -12.30 -11.10 -19.98
CA GLY A 160 -11.96 -9.90 -19.23
C GLY A 160 -11.02 -8.98 -20.00
N GLU A 161 -10.61 -7.91 -19.33
CA GLU A 161 -9.62 -6.96 -19.84
C GLU A 161 -8.50 -6.81 -18.82
N THR A 162 -7.26 -6.78 -19.30
CA THR A 162 -6.09 -6.59 -18.44
C THR A 162 -6.01 -5.12 -18.03
N ALA A 163 -6.14 -4.84 -16.74
CA ALA A 163 -5.94 -3.52 -16.16
C ALA A 163 -4.46 -3.25 -15.85
N LEU A 164 -3.72 -4.28 -15.47
CA LEU A 164 -2.29 -4.19 -15.21
C LEU A 164 -1.62 -5.53 -15.54
N ARG A 165 -0.39 -5.47 -16.08
CA ARG A 165 0.54 -6.60 -16.12
C ARG A 165 1.82 -6.19 -15.40
N ALA A 166 2.13 -6.87 -14.31
CA ALA A 166 3.31 -6.64 -13.49
C ALA A 166 4.27 -7.84 -13.55
N SER A 167 5.56 -7.54 -13.51
CA SER A 167 6.61 -8.54 -13.36
C SER A 167 6.75 -8.96 -11.90
N LEU A 168 6.97 -10.25 -11.64
CA LEU A 168 7.31 -10.75 -10.30
C LEU A 168 8.83 -10.86 -10.09
N ALA A 169 9.62 -10.37 -11.04
CA ALA A 169 11.07 -10.36 -10.96
C ALA A 169 11.52 -9.43 -9.82
N GLY A 170 12.11 -10.01 -8.77
CA GLY A 170 12.50 -9.30 -7.54
C GLY A 170 11.48 -9.30 -6.41
N PHE A 171 10.26 -9.81 -6.63
CA PHE A 171 9.19 -9.84 -5.62
C PHE A 171 9.63 -10.49 -4.31
N THR A 172 10.23 -11.69 -4.35
CA THR A 172 10.62 -12.42 -3.14
C THR A 172 11.65 -11.65 -2.30
N ALA A 173 12.57 -10.93 -2.95
CA ALA A 173 13.56 -10.11 -2.26
C ALA A 173 12.92 -8.84 -1.66
N ALA A 174 12.03 -8.20 -2.41
CA ALA A 174 11.29 -7.02 -1.94
C ALA A 174 10.36 -7.36 -0.76
N TYR A 175 9.60 -8.45 -0.86
CA TYR A 175 8.77 -8.96 0.23
C TYR A 175 9.62 -9.25 1.47
N GLY A 176 10.73 -9.98 1.30
CA GLY A 176 11.62 -10.28 2.41
C GLY A 176 12.16 -9.02 3.09
N LYS A 177 12.55 -8.01 2.30
CA LYS A 177 13.05 -6.74 2.83
C LYS A 177 11.96 -5.95 3.55
N MET A 178 10.76 -5.86 3.01
CA MET A 178 9.61 -5.21 3.65
C MET A 178 9.30 -5.82 5.01
N MET A 179 9.29 -7.16 5.09
CA MET A 179 9.01 -7.88 6.33
C MET A 179 10.12 -7.70 7.37
N ASP A 180 11.38 -7.75 6.94
CA ASP A 180 12.57 -7.55 7.78
C ASP A 180 12.59 -6.14 8.42
N GLU A 181 12.31 -5.09 7.63
CA GLU A 181 12.30 -3.70 8.11
C GLU A 181 11.24 -3.43 9.19
N CYS A 182 10.13 -4.16 9.15
CA CYS A 182 9.06 -4.07 10.14
C CYS A 182 9.11 -5.17 11.22
N GLY A 183 10.15 -6.02 11.21
CA GLY A 183 10.41 -7.00 12.26
C GLY A 183 9.54 -8.26 12.21
N PHE A 184 8.91 -8.55 11.08
CA PHE A 184 8.07 -9.74 10.91
C PHE A 184 8.86 -10.95 10.40
N PRO A 185 8.45 -12.18 10.75
CA PRO A 185 9.11 -13.38 10.28
C PRO A 185 8.97 -13.56 8.76
N LEU A 186 10.02 -14.07 8.12
CA LEU A 186 10.04 -14.33 6.68
C LEU A 186 9.42 -15.68 6.30
N GLU A 187 9.22 -16.56 7.29
CA GLU A 187 8.74 -17.91 7.05
C GLU A 187 7.22 -17.93 6.84
N LEU A 188 6.79 -18.34 5.64
CA LEU A 188 5.38 -18.44 5.28
C LEU A 188 4.74 -19.71 5.84
N ARG A 189 4.21 -19.64 7.07
CA ARG A 189 3.51 -20.73 7.75
C ARG A 189 2.02 -20.47 7.90
N GLU A 190 1.25 -21.55 7.87
CA GLU A 190 -0.15 -21.52 8.26
C GLU A 190 -0.24 -21.72 9.77
N LEU A 191 -1.18 -21.03 10.43
CA LEU A 191 -1.46 -21.28 11.83
C LEU A 191 -2.14 -22.64 11.95
N GLU A 192 -1.46 -23.59 12.58
CA GLU A 192 -2.09 -24.83 13.03
C GLU A 192 -2.96 -24.49 14.25
N ILE A 193 -4.25 -24.27 14.05
CA ILE A 193 -5.20 -24.12 15.15
C ILE A 193 -5.52 -25.53 15.65
N ASP A 194 -4.87 -25.93 16.74
CA ASP A 194 -5.25 -27.13 17.49
C ASP A 194 -6.58 -26.86 18.22
N TYR A 195 -7.64 -27.54 17.81
CA TYR A 195 -8.98 -27.42 18.39
C TYR A 195 -9.23 -28.43 19.52
N ASN A 196 -8.18 -29.05 20.08
CA ASN A 196 -8.30 -30.01 21.19
C ASN A 196 -8.42 -29.38 22.58
#